data_AF-A0A4U6BG56-F1
#
_entry.id   AF-A0A4U6BG56-F1
#
_cell.length_a   1.000
_cell.length_b   1.000
_cell.length_c   1.000
_cell.angle_alpha   90.00
_cell.angle_beta   90.00
_cell.angle_gamma   90.00
#
_symmetry.space_group_name_H-M   'P 1'
#
loop_
_entity.id
_entity.type
_entity.pdbx_description
1 polymer ?
#
loop_
_entity_poly.entity_id
_entity_poly.type
_entity_poly.pdbx_seq_one_letter_code
_entity_poly.pdbx_strand_id
1 'polypeptide(L)'
;MNVTVRIYFRGPDGKVEDGRQDYGLEDFAGFLPSIGDTILNPGVLQGLDRSEPQSRDIWKVVDRIFNPRDLVNYVVLVVEERRGTEADTWL
;
A
#
# COMPACT_ATOMS: atom_id res chain seq x y z
N MET A 1 19.73 7.65 -1.95
CA MET A 1 19.23 7.55 -0.57
C MET A 1 18.16 6.47 -0.59
N ASN A 2 18.23 5.48 0.30
CA ASN A 2 17.25 4.40 0.33
C ASN A 2 16.10 4.81 1.26
N VAL A 3 14.90 5.02 0.70
CA VAL A 3 13.70 5.36 1.47
C VAL A 3 12.93 4.07 1.75
N THR A 4 12.58 3.84 3.00
CA THR A 4 11.72 2.73 3.40
C THR A 4 10.28 3.21 3.50
N VAL A 5 9.38 2.50 2.84
CA VAL A 5 7.96 2.78 2.83
C VAL A 5 7.25 1.78 3.75
N ARG A 6 6.64 2.27 4.84
CA ARG A 6 5.84 1.44 5.75
C ARG A 6 4.35 1.63 5.49
N ILE A 7 3.58 0.55 5.52
CA ILE A 7 2.14 0.58 5.28
C ILE A 7 1.35 0.57 6.58
N TYR A 8 0.46 1.54 6.74
CA TYR A 8 -0.56 1.59 7.78
C TYR A 8 -1.94 1.44 7.14
N PHE A 9 -2.85 0.72 7.80
CA PHE A 9 -4.21 0.50 7.30
C PHE A 9 -5.19 1.39 8.04
N ARG A 10 -6.00 2.14 7.30
CA ARG A 10 -7.16 2.86 7.83
C ARG A 10 -8.39 1.98 7.70
N GLY A 11 -8.99 1.63 8.83
CA GLY A 11 -10.24 0.87 8.88
C GLY A 11 -11.48 1.74 8.63
N PRO A 12 -12.67 1.11 8.42
CA PRO A 12 -13.93 1.83 8.22
C PRO A 12 -14.35 2.71 9.40
N ASP A 13 -13.83 2.44 10.61
CA ASP A 13 -14.07 3.24 11.82
C ASP A 13 -13.11 4.45 11.92
N GLY A 14 -12.24 4.64 10.92
CA GLY A 14 -11.25 5.71 10.85
C GLY A 14 -9.98 5.45 11.67
N LYS A 15 -9.87 4.32 12.37
CA LYS A 15 -8.64 3.97 13.10
C LYS A 15 -7.54 3.58 12.13
N VAL A 16 -6.31 3.92 12.50
CA VAL A 16 -5.10 3.62 11.73
C VAL A 16 -4.25 2.62 12.49
N GLU A 17 -3.94 1.49 11.86
CA GLU A 17 -3.15 0.41 12.44
C GLU A 17 -1.86 0.18 11.64
N ASP A 18 -0.77 -0.15 12.35
CA ASP A 18 0.52 -0.46 11.71
C ASP A 18 0.43 -1.84 11.04
N GLY A 19 0.56 -1.87 9.72
CA GLY A 19 0.55 -3.09 8.91
C GLY A 19 1.81 -3.94 9.06
N ARG A 20 2.87 -3.40 9.68
CA ARG A 20 4.17 -4.05 9.94
C ARG A 20 4.85 -4.55 8.67
N GLN A 21 4.58 -3.90 7.55
CA GLN A 21 5.16 -4.19 6.24
C GLN A 21 6.02 -3.02 5.80
N ASP A 22 7.26 -3.31 5.43
CA ASP A 22 8.25 -2.36 4.94
C ASP A 22 8.59 -2.72 3.49
N TYR A 23 8.59 -1.72 2.61
CA TYR A 23 8.83 -1.84 1.17
C TYR A 23 9.89 -0.83 0.71
N GLY A 24 10.52 -1.11 -0.42
CA GLY A 24 11.36 -0.17 -1.15
C GLY A 24 10.56 0.63 -2.18
N LEU A 25 11.19 1.63 -2.80
CA LEU A 25 10.55 2.38 -3.89
C LEU A 25 10.37 1.51 -5.15
N GLU A 26 11.24 0.53 -5.34
CA GLU A 26 11.19 -0.47 -6.41
C GLU A 26 9.88 -1.27 -6.41
N ASP A 27 9.27 -1.49 -5.24
CA ASP A 27 7.98 -2.16 -5.09
C ASP A 27 6.81 -1.29 -5.62
N PHE A 28 7.07 0.00 -5.87
CA PHE A 28 6.13 1.00 -6.39
C PHE A 28 6.64 1.60 -7.71
N ALA A 29 7.28 0.79 -8.56
CA ALA A 29 7.83 1.19 -9.86
C ALA A 29 8.90 2.30 -9.78
N GLY A 30 9.58 2.44 -8.64
CA GLY A 30 10.61 3.45 -8.41
C GLY A 30 10.08 4.81 -7.94
N PHE A 31 8.78 4.94 -7.69
CA PHE A 31 8.15 6.19 -7.27
C PHE A 31 7.57 6.06 -5.86
N LEU A 32 7.56 7.17 -5.12
CA LEU A 32 6.83 7.24 -3.86
C LEU A 32 5.36 7.57 -4.16
N PRO A 33 4.39 6.70 -3.82
CA PRO A 33 2.98 6.99 -4.03
C PRO A 33 2.53 8.28 -3.33
N SER A 34 1.53 8.91 -3.93
CA SER A 34 0.89 10.14 -3.46
C SER A 34 -0.52 9.86 -2.96
N ILE A 35 -1.04 10.79 -2.14
CA ILE A 35 -2.44 10.72 -1.68
C ILE A 35 -3.36 10.72 -2.89
N GLY A 36 -4.29 9.78 -2.93
CA GLY A 36 -5.17 9.56 -4.07
C GLY A 36 -4.66 8.53 -5.08
N ASP A 37 -3.44 8.02 -4.96
CA ASP A 37 -2.99 6.93 -5.82
C ASP A 37 -3.64 5.60 -5.42
N THR A 38 -3.91 4.77 -6.42
CA THR A 38 -4.37 3.40 -6.24
C THR A 38 -3.18 2.48 -6.50
N ILE A 39 -2.91 1.59 -5.55
CA ILE A 39 -1.78 0.66 -5.59
C ILE A 39 -2.33 -0.76 -5.46
N LEU A 40 -1.75 -1.69 -6.22
CA LEU A 40 -1.89 -3.11 -5.93
C LEU A 40 -0.99 -3.47 -4.75
N ASN A 41 -1.48 -4.28 -3.81
CA ASN A 41 -0.65 -4.80 -2.73
C ASN A 41 0.64 -5.42 -3.31
N PRO A 42 1.84 -4.85 -3.02
CA PRO A 42 3.11 -5.34 -3.54
C PRO A 42 3.61 -6.59 -2.79
N GLY A 43 2.96 -6.95 -1.67
CA GLY A 43 3.22 -8.18 -0.94
C GLY A 43 2.99 -9.43 -1.78
N VAL A 44 3.67 -10.52 -1.42
CA VAL A 44 3.67 -11.73 -2.23
C VAL A 44 2.33 -12.47 -2.11
N LEU A 45 1.49 -12.35 -3.14
CA LEU A 45 0.41 -13.30 -3.44
C LEU A 45 1.03 -14.65 -3.84
N GLN A 46 1.44 -15.47 -2.87
CA GLN A 46 1.85 -16.85 -3.13
C GLN A 46 0.60 -17.73 -3.29
N GLY A 47 0.47 -18.39 -4.45
CA GLY A 47 -0.49 -19.48 -4.66
C GLY A 47 -1.88 -19.08 -5.17
N LEU A 48 -2.14 -17.80 -5.46
CA LEU A 48 -3.40 -17.34 -6.06
C LEU A 48 -3.24 -17.00 -7.55
N ASP A 49 -4.25 -17.30 -8.35
CA ASP A 49 -4.28 -16.97 -9.77
C ASP A 49 -4.37 -15.45 -9.93
N ARG A 50 -3.30 -14.86 -10.48
CA ARG A 50 -3.19 -13.41 -10.67
C ARG A 50 -4.15 -12.89 -11.75
N SER A 51 -4.72 -13.76 -12.58
CA SER A 51 -5.71 -13.35 -13.58
C SER A 51 -7.09 -13.06 -12.99
N GLU A 52 -7.35 -13.46 -11.74
CA GLU A 52 -8.61 -13.17 -11.04
C GLU A 52 -8.54 -11.86 -10.25
N PRO A 53 -9.33 -10.82 -10.59
CA PRO A 53 -9.29 -9.53 -9.89
C PRO A 53 -9.62 -9.63 -8.40
N GLN A 54 -10.44 -10.61 -8.00
CA GLN A 54 -10.84 -10.84 -6.61
C GLN A 54 -9.72 -11.43 -5.74
N SER A 55 -8.67 -11.93 -6.37
CA SER A 55 -7.48 -12.47 -5.70
C SER A 55 -6.45 -11.40 -5.36
N ARG A 56 -6.79 -10.11 -5.55
CA ARG A 56 -5.90 -8.97 -5.34
C ARG A 56 -6.48 -8.02 -4.29
N ASP A 57 -5.63 -7.57 -3.38
CA ASP A 57 -5.94 -6.45 -2.50
C ASP A 57 -5.50 -5.13 -3.17
N ILE A 58 -6.43 -4.19 -3.17
CA ILE A 58 -6.25 -2.86 -3.74
C ILE A 58 -6.19 -1.86 -2.59
N TRP A 59 -5.16 -1.04 -2.62
CA TRP A 59 -4.88 -0.04 -1.61
C TRP A 59 -5.06 1.35 -2.19
N LYS A 60 -5.89 2.17 -1.53
CA LYS A 60 -6.01 3.60 -1.83
C LYS A 60 -5.18 4.38 -0.84
N VAL A 61 -4.20 5.15 -1.30
CA VAL A 61 -3.42 6.02 -0.40
C VAL A 61 -4.29 7.18 0.04
N VAL A 62 -4.50 7.30 1.35
CA VAL A 62 -5.32 8.35 1.96
C VAL A 62 -4.52 9.32 2.81
N ASP A 63 -3.28 8.97 3.18
CA ASP A 63 -2.36 9.87 3.89
C ASP A 63 -0.91 9.47 3.64
N ARG A 64 0.00 10.42 3.87
CA ARG A 64 1.45 10.21 3.76
C ARG A 64 2.21 10.98 4.84
N ILE A 65 2.99 10.24 5.62
CA ILE A 65 3.73 10.78 6.77
C ILE A 65 5.22 10.60 6.53
N PHE A 66 5.99 11.69 6.55
CA PHE A 66 7.44 11.66 6.43
C PHE A 66 8.12 11.59 7.79
N ASN A 67 9.16 10.76 7.91
CA ASN A 67 9.92 10.54 9.14
C ASN A 67 9.04 10.25 10.37
N PRO A 68 8.15 9.25 10.30
CA PRO A 68 7.25 8.93 11.40
C PRO A 68 8.05 8.51 12.64
N ARG A 69 7.69 9.03 13.81
CA ARG A 69 8.37 8.72 15.10
C ARG A 69 9.89 8.92 15.04
N ASP A 70 10.34 9.95 14.32
CA ASP A 70 11.75 10.29 14.14
C ASP A 70 12.60 9.20 13.42
N LEU A 71 11.94 8.27 12.73
CA LEU A 71 12.63 7.28 11.89
C LEU A 71 13.13 7.96 10.60
N VAL A 72 14.44 8.13 10.51
CA VAL A 72 15.09 8.75 9.34
C VAL A 72 14.93 7.86 8.10
N ASN A 73 14.65 8.47 6.95
CA ASN A 73 14.43 7.81 5.66
C ASN A 73 13.19 6.89 5.62
N TYR A 74 12.25 7.05 6.55
CA TYR A 74 10.96 6.37 6.50
C TYR A 74 9.87 7.29 5.96
N VAL A 75 9.00 6.72 5.14
CA VAL A 75 7.70 7.29 4.79
C VAL A 75 6.63 6.27 5.15
N VAL A 76 5.60 6.69 5.87
CA VAL A 76 4.40 5.87 6.07
C VAL A 76 3.35 6.26 5.04
N LEU A 77 2.85 5.27 4.31
CA LEU A 77 1.61 5.40 3.55
C LEU A 77 0.47 4.85 4.40
N VAL A 78 -0.55 5.68 4.62
CA VAL A 78 -1.82 5.21 5.18
C VAL A 78 -2.72 4.85 4.01
N VAL A 79 -3.20 3.61 3.99
CA VAL A 79 -4.04 3.09 2.91
C VAL A 79 -5.39 2.61 3.43
N GLU A 80 -6.41 2.79 2.60
CA GLU A 80 -7.67 2.06 2.74
C GLU A 80 -7.61 0.83 1.84
N GLU A 81 -7.85 -0.34 2.41
CA GLU A 81 -7.80 -1.62 1.70
C GLU A 81 -9.20 -2.05 1.29
N ARG A 82 -9.29 -2.59 0.07
CA ARG A 82 -10.46 -3.33 -0.40
C ARG A 82 -10.01 -4.49 -1.27
N ARG A 83 -10.89 -5.49 -1.40
CA ARG A 83 -10.73 -6.50 -2.43
C ARG A 83 -10.94 -5.90 -3.82
N GLY A 84 -10.18 -6.39 -4.78
CA GLY A 84 -10.42 -6.13 -6.18
C GLY A 84 -11.78 -6.67 -6.64
N THR A 85 -12.33 -6.01 -7.65
CA THR A 85 -13.64 -6.33 -8.24
C THR A 85 -13.49 -6.49 -9.75
N GLU A 86 -14.54 -6.91 -10.45
CA GLU A 86 -14.52 -6.95 -11.93
C GLU A 86 -14.21 -5.59 -12.56
N ALA A 87 -14.55 -4.49 -11.88
CA ALA A 87 -14.21 -3.14 -12.33
C ALA A 87 -12.71 -2.82 -12.27
N ASP A 88 -11.91 -3.69 -11.65
CA ASP A 88 -10.45 -3.54 -11.52
C ASP A 88 -9.68 -4.47 -12.45
N THR A 89 -10.33 -5.07 -13.44
CA THR A 89 -9.71 -6.06 -14.35
C THR A 89 -8.45 -5.56 -15.07
N TRP A 90 -8.30 -4.24 -15.24
CA TRP A 90 -7.14 -3.59 -15.85
C TRP A 90 -6.03 -3.17 -14.87
N LEU A 91 -6.24 -3.35 -13.55
CA LEU A 91 -5.23 -3.18 -12.50
C LEU A 91 -4.61 -4.55 -12.22
#